data_AF-A0A8A1M7S7-F1
#
_entry.id   AF-A0A8A1M7S7-F1
#
_cell.length_a   1.000
_cell.length_b   1.000
_cell.length_c   1.000
_cell.angle_alpha   90.00
_cell.angle_beta   90.00
_cell.angle_gamma   90.00
#
_symmetry.space_group_name_H-M   'P 1'
#
loop_
_entity.id
_entity.type
_entity.pdbx_description
1 polymer ?
#
loop_
_entity_poly.entity_id
_entity_poly.type
_entity_poly.pdbx_seq_one_letter_code
_entity_poly.pdbx_strand_id
1 'polypeptide(L)'
;MRLLATGRILRLASNQGHATAKSSRYYRPARSQLTPLVNSRSNSSTSTGAEAAAADSAPVGALGQSKSRPDRQVSTARPAQEGIKDGDKIHHVDEWTNTPGNILSHIGRRLYLDENHPLSITRQLIESQFTGPEFGNYAEPNPIVSTAQNFDILGFPANHPGRSRTDTYYVNKTTVLRTHTSAHQHSYFQRLGLNEKACPDEEGYTVIADVYRRDAIDRSHYPVFHQMECARLWKRPREDPLKYSPQTADTIMNDANKIPAHNVKVEDPNPTIHPQRNPLQAEHLSVQETEAIAAHLKRSLERLVIKIFTAAREGTPESAHTDQEPLKVRWVEAYFPFTSPSWELEVFWQGDWLEVLGCGVVKQELLISAGVPHRVGWAFGLGLERIAMLLFNIPDIRLFWSRDPRFLSQFQAGKISRFVPFSKHPACYKDVAFWLPPSAAAAAGGRMPFHENDIMEIVRDIAGDLVEDVQLVDEFSHPKTGRKSLCYRVNYRSLERTLTNEETNKLHEMVRRKLVEKAGVEIR
;
A
#
# COMPACT_ATOMS: atom_id res chain seq x y z
N MET A 1 -4.87 -16.24 -14.94
CA MET A 1 -4.30 -14.88 -14.80
C MET A 1 -3.95 -14.75 -13.33
N ARG A 2 -2.69 -14.98 -12.94
CA ARG A 2 -2.29 -15.04 -11.51
C ARG A 2 -2.33 -13.61 -10.95
N LEU A 3 -3.36 -13.31 -10.17
CA LEU A 3 -3.45 -12.08 -9.36
C LEU A 3 -2.28 -12.10 -8.35
N LEU A 4 -1.37 -11.15 -8.45
CA LEU A 4 -0.25 -11.03 -7.52
C LEU A 4 -0.76 -10.36 -6.22
N ALA A 5 -0.39 -11.01 -5.11
CA ALA A 5 -0.85 -10.69 -3.77
C ALA A 5 -0.16 -9.46 -3.19
N THR A 6 -0.89 -8.67 -2.38
CA THR A 6 -0.35 -7.70 -1.42
C THR A 6 0.71 -8.33 -0.51
N GLY A 7 0.62 -9.63 -0.25
CA GLY A 7 1.57 -10.43 0.51
C GLY A 7 2.80 -10.95 -0.23
N ARG A 8 2.90 -10.94 -1.58
CA ARG A 8 4.03 -11.59 -2.27
C ARG A 8 5.40 -10.96 -1.97
N ILE A 9 5.43 -9.64 -1.74
CA ILE A 9 6.66 -8.93 -1.32
C ILE A 9 7.08 -9.35 0.11
N LEU A 10 6.16 -9.85 0.95
CA LEU A 10 6.42 -10.32 2.32
C LEU A 10 6.84 -11.81 2.39
N ARG A 11 6.76 -12.57 1.28
CA ARG A 11 6.75 -14.05 1.30
C ARG A 11 8.08 -14.77 0.98
N LEU A 12 9.21 -14.11 0.76
CA LEU A 12 10.41 -14.83 0.24
C LEU A 12 11.51 -15.14 1.27
N ALA A 13 11.52 -16.44 1.63
CA ALA A 13 12.62 -17.36 1.96
C ALA A 13 13.54 -17.09 3.17
N SER A 14 13.33 -17.85 4.25
CA SER A 14 14.34 -18.18 5.25
C SER A 14 15.03 -19.50 4.87
N ASN A 15 16.34 -19.41 4.63
CA ASN A 15 17.25 -20.54 4.78
C ASN A 15 18.61 -19.95 5.18
N GLN A 16 18.83 -19.75 6.50
CA GLN A 16 20.11 -19.92 7.20
C GLN A 16 20.09 -19.40 8.64
N GLY A 17 20.58 -20.26 9.54
CA GLY A 17 21.42 -20.01 10.73
C GLY A 17 21.19 -18.78 11.60
N HIS A 18 20.84 -19.03 12.86
CA HIS A 18 20.85 -18.03 13.94
C HIS A 18 22.23 -17.37 14.12
N ALA A 19 22.25 -16.04 14.17
CA ALA A 19 23.35 -15.28 14.75
C ALA A 19 22.77 -14.20 15.68
N THR A 20 23.12 -14.29 16.96
CA THR A 20 22.74 -13.36 18.02
C THR A 20 23.39 -11.99 17.80
N ALA A 21 22.60 -10.91 17.75
CA ALA A 21 23.09 -9.54 17.75
C ALA A 21 22.77 -8.83 19.09
N LYS A 22 23.80 -8.30 19.75
CA LYS A 22 23.71 -7.50 20.98
C LYS A 22 23.59 -6.00 20.66
N SER A 23 22.76 -5.32 21.46
CA SER A 23 22.75 -3.88 21.80
C SER A 23 22.42 -2.86 20.69
N SER A 24 21.23 -2.24 20.79
CA SER A 24 20.89 -0.99 20.08
C SER A 24 20.68 0.17 21.07
N ARG A 25 21.28 1.31 20.77
CA ARG A 25 21.11 2.58 21.49
C ARG A 25 19.67 3.09 21.32
N TYR A 26 19.11 3.63 22.40
CA TYR A 26 17.79 4.26 22.46
C TYR A 26 17.60 5.34 21.39
N TYR A 27 16.62 5.15 20.51
CA TYR A 27 16.12 6.16 19.58
C TYR A 27 14.94 6.91 20.24
N ARG A 28 15.02 8.24 20.32
CA ARG A 28 13.91 9.11 20.75
C ARG A 28 13.22 9.70 19.52
N PRO A 29 11.93 9.43 19.27
CA PRO A 29 11.22 10.10 18.18
C PRO A 29 10.66 11.47 18.64
N ALA A 30 10.54 12.38 17.67
CA ALA A 30 9.91 13.69 17.85
C ALA A 30 8.37 13.55 17.95
N ARG A 31 7.75 14.38 18.80
CA ARG A 31 6.29 14.49 18.97
C ARG A 31 5.63 14.90 17.65
N SER A 32 4.83 14.02 17.03
CA SER A 32 3.80 14.42 16.07
C SER A 32 2.44 14.45 16.77
N GLN A 33 1.66 15.52 16.54
CA GLN A 33 0.28 15.58 16.97
C GLN A 33 -0.60 14.87 15.92
N LEU A 34 -1.09 13.67 16.26
CA LEU A 34 -2.03 12.91 15.43
C LEU A 34 -3.45 13.13 15.95
N THR A 35 -4.32 13.71 15.12
CA THR A 35 -5.71 14.06 15.45
C THR A 35 -6.70 12.94 15.09
N PRO A 36 -7.69 12.62 15.95
CA PRO A 36 -8.78 11.71 15.61
C PRO A 36 -9.65 12.29 14.50
N LEU A 37 -10.25 11.43 13.67
CA LEU A 37 -11.29 11.86 12.73
C LEU A 37 -12.60 12.09 13.51
N VAL A 38 -13.08 13.33 13.55
CA VAL A 38 -14.37 13.69 14.16
C VAL A 38 -15.35 14.06 13.03
N ASN A 39 -16.53 13.45 13.00
CA ASN A 39 -17.59 13.82 12.06
C ASN A 39 -18.15 15.22 12.42
N SER A 40 -17.74 16.26 11.70
CA SER A 40 -18.36 17.58 11.80
C SER A 40 -19.39 17.79 10.69
N ARG A 41 -20.68 17.78 11.04
CA ARG A 41 -21.74 18.34 10.18
C ARG A 41 -21.57 19.87 10.16
N SER A 42 -21.22 20.45 9.01
CA SER A 42 -21.20 21.91 8.84
C SER A 42 -22.38 22.38 7.98
N ASN A 43 -23.28 23.16 8.59
CA ASN A 43 -24.28 23.95 7.90
C ASN A 43 -23.61 25.06 7.08
N SER A 44 -23.94 25.17 5.79
CA SER A 44 -23.54 26.27 4.92
C SER A 44 -24.49 27.45 5.07
N SER A 45 -23.96 28.63 5.44
CA SER A 45 -24.63 29.91 5.23
C SER A 45 -23.86 30.72 4.17
N THR A 46 -24.59 31.10 3.14
CA THR A 46 -24.24 31.97 2.03
C THR A 46 -23.83 33.39 2.45
N SER A 47 -22.84 33.97 1.77
CA SER A 47 -22.76 35.41 1.58
C SER A 47 -22.12 35.76 0.23
N THR A 48 -22.88 36.53 -0.53
CA THR A 48 -22.60 37.19 -1.81
C THR A 48 -21.58 38.31 -1.69
N GLY A 49 -20.80 38.57 -2.75
CA GLY A 49 -19.99 39.79 -2.92
C GLY A 49 -19.37 39.87 -4.32
N ALA A 50 -19.51 41.02 -4.96
CA ALA A 50 -19.53 41.24 -6.41
C ALA A 50 -18.19 41.61 -7.08
N GLU A 51 -18.28 41.72 -8.41
CA GLU A 51 -17.29 42.01 -9.47
C GLU A 51 -16.50 43.32 -9.33
N ALA A 52 -15.31 43.39 -9.99
CA ALA A 52 -14.97 44.44 -10.96
C ALA A 52 -13.63 44.16 -11.68
N ALA A 53 -13.60 44.47 -12.98
CA ALA A 53 -12.48 44.37 -13.91
C ALA A 53 -11.72 45.71 -14.08
N ALA A 54 -10.48 45.69 -14.59
CA ALA A 54 -9.97 46.52 -15.70
C ALA A 54 -8.44 46.41 -15.90
N ALA A 55 -8.05 46.53 -17.16
CA ALA A 55 -6.70 46.49 -17.75
C ALA A 55 -5.89 47.80 -17.52
N ASP A 56 -4.58 47.83 -17.80
CA ASP A 56 -4.03 48.37 -19.07
C ASP A 56 -2.47 48.44 -19.14
N SER A 57 -2.00 48.35 -20.39
CA SER A 57 -0.79 48.78 -21.12
C SER A 57 0.59 49.12 -20.50
N ALA A 58 1.63 48.75 -21.28
CA ALA A 58 3.07 49.07 -21.17
C ALA A 58 3.41 50.48 -21.72
N PRO A 59 4.68 50.97 -21.65
CA PRO A 59 5.60 50.74 -22.79
C PRO A 59 7.12 50.67 -22.48
N VAL A 60 7.86 50.55 -23.59
CA VAL A 60 9.26 50.19 -23.87
C VAL A 60 10.30 51.31 -23.63
N GLY A 61 11.55 50.94 -23.35
CA GLY A 61 12.75 51.80 -23.51
C GLY A 61 14.04 50.99 -23.64
N ALA A 62 14.86 51.27 -24.66
CA ALA A 62 16.01 50.48 -25.13
C ALA A 62 17.38 51.19 -24.93
N LEU A 63 18.47 50.43 -25.23
CA LEU A 63 19.90 50.81 -25.45
C LEU A 63 20.78 50.91 -24.18
N GLY A 64 22.01 50.40 -24.08
CA GLY A 64 22.92 49.66 -24.96
C GLY A 64 24.31 49.46 -24.30
N GLN A 65 25.18 48.68 -24.96
CA GLN A 65 26.66 48.58 -24.86
C GLN A 65 27.36 47.59 -23.86
N SER A 66 27.80 46.47 -24.45
CA SER A 66 29.15 45.84 -24.43
C SER A 66 30.15 46.18 -23.31
N LYS A 67 30.64 45.14 -22.60
CA LYS A 67 32.08 44.92 -22.27
C LYS A 67 32.38 43.49 -21.76
N SER A 68 33.38 42.87 -22.40
CA SER A 68 34.36 41.84 -21.93
C SER A 68 33.90 40.55 -21.22
N ARG A 69 34.14 39.41 -21.88
CA ARG A 69 34.21 38.05 -21.29
C ARG A 69 35.49 37.84 -20.48
N PRO A 70 35.43 37.07 -19.39
CA PRO A 70 36.48 36.13 -19.05
C PRO A 70 35.98 34.68 -19.15
N ASP A 71 36.86 33.79 -19.59
CA ASP A 71 36.64 32.35 -19.70
C ASP A 71 36.17 31.75 -18.36
N ARG A 72 34.95 31.21 -18.34
CA ARG A 72 34.47 30.33 -17.27
C ARG A 72 34.54 28.90 -17.78
N GLN A 73 35.47 28.12 -17.22
CA GLN A 73 35.41 26.67 -17.23
C GLN A 73 34.00 26.25 -16.81
N VAL A 74 33.26 25.66 -17.74
CA VAL A 74 31.95 25.07 -17.48
C VAL A 74 32.19 23.80 -16.67
N SER A 75 32.20 23.96 -15.35
CA SER A 75 31.96 22.85 -14.43
C SER A 75 30.60 22.27 -14.77
N THR A 76 30.58 21.06 -15.31
CA THR A 76 29.36 20.25 -15.46
C THR A 76 28.95 19.70 -14.08
N ALA A 77 28.66 20.60 -13.15
CA ALA A 77 27.93 20.23 -11.95
C ALA A 77 26.49 19.95 -12.39
N ARG A 78 26.02 18.71 -12.19
CA ARG A 78 24.59 18.40 -12.27
C ARG A 78 23.85 19.44 -11.42
N PRO A 79 22.76 20.06 -11.91
CA PRO A 79 21.95 20.91 -11.04
C PRO A 79 21.55 20.07 -9.82
N ALA A 80 21.85 20.58 -8.63
CA ALA A 80 21.46 19.94 -7.39
C ALA A 80 19.94 19.76 -7.44
N GLN A 81 19.46 18.52 -7.51
CA GLN A 81 18.04 18.23 -7.36
C GLN A 81 17.64 18.79 -6.00
N GLU A 82 16.76 19.80 -6.00
CA GLU A 82 16.15 20.32 -4.79
C GLU A 82 15.52 19.14 -4.03
N GLY A 83 15.74 19.08 -2.71
CA GLY A 83 15.23 17.98 -1.88
C GLY A 83 13.70 17.89 -1.92
N ILE A 84 13.17 16.72 -1.57
CA ILE A 84 11.72 16.49 -1.50
C ILE A 84 11.19 17.17 -0.24
N LYS A 85 10.27 18.11 -0.41
CA LYS A 85 9.65 18.85 0.70
C LYS A 85 8.58 18.00 1.40
N ASP A 86 8.64 17.98 2.73
CA ASP A 86 7.66 17.37 3.64
C ASP A 86 7.29 18.41 4.71
N GLY A 87 6.29 19.25 4.41
CA GLY A 87 5.99 20.43 5.23
C GLY A 87 7.22 21.34 5.34
N ASP A 88 7.69 21.58 6.57
CA ASP A 88 8.89 22.38 6.86
C ASP A 88 10.19 21.59 6.71
N LYS A 89 10.13 20.27 6.53
CA LYS A 89 11.30 19.41 6.37
C LYS A 89 11.68 19.27 4.89
N ILE A 90 12.97 19.17 4.63
CA ILE A 90 13.51 18.88 3.30
C ILE A 90 14.30 17.59 3.38
N HIS A 91 13.89 16.59 2.60
CA HIS A 91 14.61 15.35 2.43
C HIS A 91 15.53 15.47 1.22
N HIS A 92 16.83 15.55 1.47
CA HIS A 92 17.83 15.59 0.40
C HIS A 92 17.82 14.27 -0.38
N VAL A 93 17.96 14.36 -1.70
CA VAL A 93 18.09 13.21 -2.59
C VAL A 93 19.52 12.66 -2.56
N ASP A 94 19.68 11.38 -2.86
CA ASP A 94 20.97 10.69 -2.91
C ASP A 94 20.96 9.58 -3.99
N GLU A 95 21.96 8.70 -3.98
CA GLU A 95 22.07 7.61 -4.95
C GLU A 95 20.94 6.55 -4.85
N TRP A 96 20.16 6.54 -3.76
CA TRP A 96 19.01 5.65 -3.58
C TRP A 96 17.74 6.20 -4.17
N THR A 97 17.62 7.53 -4.29
CA THR A 97 16.41 8.20 -4.76
C THR A 97 15.89 7.62 -6.07
N ASN A 98 14.64 7.18 -6.06
CA ASN A 98 13.95 6.63 -7.23
C ASN A 98 12.47 7.04 -7.28
N THR A 99 12.08 8.10 -6.56
CA THR A 99 10.73 8.68 -6.54
C THR A 99 10.55 9.72 -7.66
N PRO A 100 9.82 9.43 -8.74
CA PRO A 100 9.59 10.38 -9.82
C PRO A 100 8.46 11.37 -9.50
N GLY A 101 8.43 12.48 -10.21
CA GLY A 101 7.50 13.59 -9.93
C GLY A 101 6.02 13.22 -10.06
N ASN A 102 5.67 12.33 -10.98
CA ASN A 102 4.32 11.79 -11.13
C ASN A 102 3.87 11.04 -9.86
N ILE A 103 4.74 10.25 -9.22
CA ILE A 103 4.43 9.55 -7.96
C ILE A 103 4.27 10.56 -6.83
N LEU A 104 5.18 11.52 -6.73
CA LEU A 104 5.10 12.59 -5.73
C LEU A 104 3.82 13.43 -5.87
N SER A 105 3.29 13.62 -7.08
CA SER A 105 2.03 14.35 -7.29
C SER A 105 0.77 13.65 -6.75
N HIS A 106 0.87 12.37 -6.37
CA HIS A 106 -0.23 11.66 -5.71
C HIS A 106 -0.32 12.00 -4.21
N ILE A 107 0.78 12.46 -3.61
CA ILE A 107 0.83 12.82 -2.18
C ILE A 107 -0.19 13.93 -1.92
N GLY A 108 -1.03 13.71 -0.91
CA GLY A 108 -2.07 14.68 -0.51
C GLY A 108 -3.41 14.50 -1.23
N ARG A 109 -3.55 13.58 -2.20
CA ARG A 109 -4.85 13.26 -2.83
C ARG A 109 -5.86 12.70 -1.84
N ARG A 110 -5.42 11.91 -0.86
CA ARG A 110 -6.19 11.44 0.32
C ARG A 110 -7.62 10.99 -0.02
N LEU A 111 -7.77 10.17 -1.06
CA LEU A 111 -9.07 9.75 -1.61
C LEU A 111 -9.99 9.07 -0.57
N TYR A 112 -9.41 8.50 0.47
CA TYR A 112 -10.09 7.87 1.59
C TYR A 112 -10.77 8.84 2.57
N LEU A 113 -10.53 10.16 2.43
CA LEU A 113 -11.18 11.21 3.21
C LEU A 113 -12.35 11.89 2.48
N ASP A 114 -12.48 11.70 1.16
CA ASP A 114 -13.64 12.18 0.41
C ASP A 114 -14.84 11.27 0.69
N GLU A 115 -15.84 11.77 1.44
CA GLU A 115 -16.97 10.99 1.95
C GLU A 115 -17.75 10.22 0.87
N ASN A 116 -17.84 10.76 -0.34
CA ASN A 116 -18.57 10.12 -1.44
C ASN A 116 -17.69 9.18 -2.25
N HIS A 117 -16.38 9.21 -2.04
CA HIS A 117 -15.45 8.35 -2.76
C HIS A 117 -15.65 6.88 -2.32
N PRO A 118 -15.68 5.90 -3.25
CA PRO A 118 -15.88 4.49 -2.91
C PRO A 118 -14.86 3.94 -1.90
N LEU A 119 -13.64 4.49 -1.85
CA LEU A 119 -12.67 4.15 -0.81
C LEU A 119 -13.08 4.63 0.57
N SER A 120 -13.64 5.84 0.72
CA SER A 120 -14.13 6.33 2.03
C SER A 120 -15.36 5.54 2.49
N ILE A 121 -16.27 5.20 1.57
CA ILE A 121 -17.43 4.35 1.88
C ILE A 121 -16.96 2.97 2.36
N THR A 122 -15.96 2.39 1.67
CA THR A 122 -15.34 1.11 2.08
C THR A 122 -14.69 1.21 3.45
N ARG A 123 -13.92 2.28 3.70
CA ARG A 123 -13.31 2.56 5.01
C ARG A 123 -14.34 2.60 6.12
N GLN A 124 -15.41 3.37 5.94
CA GLN A 124 -16.48 3.50 6.94
C GLN A 124 -17.19 2.17 7.20
N LEU A 125 -17.39 1.34 6.16
CA LEU A 125 -17.94 -0.01 6.33
C LEU A 125 -17.03 -0.88 7.20
N ILE A 126 -15.72 -0.82 7.01
CA ILE A 126 -14.74 -1.55 7.83
C ILE A 126 -14.71 -1.01 9.25
N GLU A 127 -14.60 0.31 9.43
CA GLU A 127 -14.61 0.99 10.74
C GLU A 127 -15.90 0.68 11.52
N SER A 128 -17.02 0.39 10.85
CA SER A 128 -18.27 -0.03 11.52
C SER A 128 -18.17 -1.36 12.28
N GLN A 129 -17.14 -2.17 12.00
CA GLN A 129 -16.85 -3.40 12.75
C GLN A 129 -15.88 -3.18 13.92
N PHE A 130 -15.27 -2.00 14.00
CA PHE A 130 -14.27 -1.60 14.99
C PHE A 130 -14.64 -0.22 15.54
N THR A 131 -15.71 -0.18 16.33
CA THR A 131 -16.32 1.06 16.82
C THR A 131 -15.70 1.54 18.13
N GLY A 132 -15.75 2.85 18.37
CA GLY A 132 -15.40 3.43 19.66
C GLY A 132 -16.40 3.05 20.77
N PRO A 133 -16.00 3.11 22.05
CA PRO A 133 -14.71 3.62 22.52
C PRO A 133 -13.55 2.60 22.46
N GLU A 134 -13.83 1.32 22.16
CA GLU A 134 -12.82 0.26 22.13
C GLU A 134 -11.73 0.50 21.08
N PHE A 135 -12.12 0.99 19.91
CA PHE A 135 -11.21 1.28 18.80
C PHE A 135 -11.15 2.78 18.49
N GLY A 136 -9.93 3.32 18.47
CA GLY A 136 -9.64 4.63 17.90
C GLY A 136 -9.47 4.56 16.38
N ASN A 137 -10.23 5.34 15.61
CA ASN A 137 -10.15 5.37 14.15
C ASN A 137 -9.32 6.57 13.67
N TYR A 138 -8.20 6.29 12.99
CA TYR A 138 -7.19 7.28 12.63
C TYR A 138 -6.88 7.29 11.13
N ALA A 139 -6.28 8.39 10.68
CA ALA A 139 -5.73 8.51 9.33
C ALA A 139 -4.29 9.00 9.40
N GLU A 140 -3.41 8.46 8.55
CA GLU A 140 -2.02 8.91 8.45
C GLU A 140 -1.73 9.69 7.16
N PRO A 141 -1.82 11.03 7.19
CA PRO A 141 -1.80 11.85 5.97
C PRO A 141 -0.42 12.05 5.34
N ASN A 142 0.67 11.80 6.09
CA ASN A 142 2.03 11.93 5.59
C ASN A 142 2.61 10.54 5.23
N PRO A 143 2.83 10.24 3.94
CA PRO A 143 3.35 8.94 3.51
C PRO A 143 4.87 8.79 3.67
N ILE A 144 5.59 9.87 3.99
CA ILE A 144 7.06 9.86 4.11
C ILE A 144 7.43 9.32 5.49
N VAL A 145 8.13 8.18 5.50
CA VAL A 145 8.58 7.49 6.71
C VAL A 145 10.05 7.11 6.61
N SER A 146 10.70 6.89 7.76
CA SER A 146 12.05 6.34 7.77
C SER A 146 12.06 4.88 7.31
N THR A 147 13.18 4.42 6.75
CA THR A 147 13.39 2.99 6.47
C THR A 147 13.27 2.13 7.72
N ALA A 148 13.58 2.69 8.89
CA ALA A 148 13.43 2.02 10.17
C ALA A 148 11.96 1.73 10.51
N GLN A 149 11.10 2.74 10.36
CA GLN A 149 9.64 2.57 10.59
C GLN A 149 9.04 1.57 9.61
N ASN A 150 9.39 1.68 8.32
CA ASN A 150 8.81 0.81 7.31
C ASN A 150 9.36 -0.62 7.34
N PHE A 151 10.56 -0.86 7.88
CA PHE A 151 11.19 -2.18 7.79
C PHE A 151 11.87 -2.64 9.08
N ASP A 152 12.83 -1.87 9.62
CA ASP A 152 13.70 -2.36 10.70
C ASP A 152 12.93 -2.69 11.97
N ILE A 153 12.06 -1.79 12.40
CA ILE A 153 11.25 -1.94 13.63
C ILE A 153 10.28 -3.13 13.51
N LEU A 154 9.81 -3.40 12.30
CA LEU A 154 8.93 -4.52 12.00
C LEU A 154 9.69 -5.85 11.78
N GLY A 155 11.01 -5.88 11.99
CA GLY A 155 11.82 -7.09 11.94
C GLY A 155 12.16 -7.59 10.55
N PHE A 156 11.99 -6.76 9.50
CA PHE A 156 12.38 -7.16 8.15
C PHE A 156 13.91 -7.35 8.07
N PRO A 157 14.41 -8.49 7.55
CA PRO A 157 15.83 -8.67 7.32
C PRO A 157 16.41 -7.62 6.35
N ALA A 158 17.70 -7.29 6.48
CA ALA A 158 18.35 -6.29 5.63
C ALA A 158 18.36 -6.68 4.13
N ASN A 159 18.35 -7.97 3.83
CA ASN A 159 18.28 -8.55 2.49
C ASN A 159 16.85 -8.89 2.03
N HIS A 160 15.82 -8.46 2.78
CA HIS A 160 14.44 -8.77 2.43
C HIS A 160 14.05 -8.14 1.09
N PRO A 161 13.40 -8.87 0.15
CA PRO A 161 13.07 -8.35 -1.18
C PRO A 161 12.26 -7.05 -1.17
N GLY A 162 11.35 -6.87 -0.21
CA GLY A 162 10.62 -5.60 -0.02
C GLY A 162 11.49 -4.36 0.23
N ARG A 163 12.77 -4.50 0.62
CA ARG A 163 13.73 -3.39 0.71
C ARG A 163 14.41 -3.08 -0.63
N SER A 164 14.13 -3.85 -1.68
CA SER A 164 14.72 -3.64 -2.99
C SER A 164 14.28 -2.29 -3.56
N ARG A 165 15.20 -1.58 -4.21
CA ARG A 165 14.91 -0.38 -4.99
C ARG A 165 14.01 -0.66 -6.19
N THR A 166 13.88 -1.91 -6.60
CA THR A 166 12.96 -2.32 -7.69
C THR A 166 11.51 -2.28 -7.26
N ASP A 167 11.22 -2.37 -5.95
CA ASP A 167 9.88 -2.59 -5.40
C ASP A 167 9.44 -1.41 -4.51
N THR A 168 10.39 -0.67 -3.95
CA THR A 168 10.15 0.43 -3.02
C THR A 168 10.57 1.79 -3.59
N TYR A 169 9.74 2.79 -3.33
CA TYR A 169 10.03 4.20 -3.61
C TYR A 169 10.84 4.83 -2.46
N TYR A 170 12.14 4.96 -2.68
CA TYR A 170 13.09 5.66 -1.83
C TYR A 170 13.14 7.15 -2.17
N VAL A 171 12.89 7.97 -1.17
CA VAL A 171 13.18 9.42 -1.20
C VAL A 171 14.69 9.61 -1.10
N ASN A 172 15.33 8.87 -0.21
CA ASN A 172 16.78 8.73 -0.06
C ASN A 172 17.10 7.43 0.71
N LYS A 173 18.37 7.14 1.00
CA LYS A 173 18.79 5.89 1.65
C LYS A 173 18.10 5.58 2.99
N THR A 174 17.60 6.61 3.68
CA THR A 174 17.01 6.47 5.03
C THR A 174 15.52 6.80 5.08
N THR A 175 14.92 7.20 3.96
CA THR A 175 13.54 7.67 3.87
C THR A 175 12.84 7.06 2.66
N VAL A 176 11.63 6.55 2.86
CA VAL A 176 10.79 5.95 1.82
C VAL A 176 9.39 6.56 1.83
N LEU A 177 8.69 6.44 0.72
CA LEU A 177 7.23 6.45 0.76
C LEU A 177 6.79 5.09 1.33
N ARG A 178 5.97 5.08 2.39
CA ARG A 178 5.60 3.86 3.10
C ARG A 178 5.00 2.82 2.14
N THR A 179 5.45 1.58 2.28
CA THR A 179 4.97 0.47 1.43
C THR A 179 3.74 -0.23 2.01
N HIS A 180 3.45 0.02 3.30
CA HIS A 180 2.31 -0.52 4.00
C HIS A 180 1.96 0.31 5.25
N THR A 181 0.70 0.26 5.68
CA THR A 181 0.24 0.93 6.91
C THR A 181 0.90 0.40 8.18
N SER A 182 1.42 -0.84 8.15
CA SER A 182 2.14 -1.42 9.28
C SER A 182 3.37 -0.62 9.71
N ALA A 183 3.89 0.28 8.85
CA ALA A 183 4.97 1.20 9.18
C ALA A 183 4.65 2.11 10.39
N HIS A 184 3.37 2.25 10.73
CA HIS A 184 2.88 3.04 11.84
C HIS A 184 2.51 2.20 13.09
N GLN A 185 2.62 0.86 13.05
CA GLN A 185 2.24 -0.01 14.19
C GLN A 185 2.96 0.39 15.47
N HIS A 186 4.28 0.58 15.42
CA HIS A 186 5.09 0.95 16.58
C HIS A 186 4.62 2.25 17.24
N SER A 187 4.33 3.29 16.44
CA SER A 187 3.82 4.57 16.94
C SER A 187 2.40 4.47 17.51
N TYR A 188 1.54 3.64 16.94
CA TYR A 188 0.18 3.46 17.47
C TYR A 188 0.17 2.59 18.74
N PHE A 189 1.06 1.61 18.86
CA PHE A 189 1.26 0.88 20.12
C PHE A 189 1.79 1.80 21.23
N GLN A 190 2.74 2.70 20.93
CA GLN A 190 3.16 3.75 21.85
C GLN A 190 1.98 4.64 22.27
N ARG A 191 1.15 5.05 21.30
CA ARG A 191 -0.05 5.86 21.56
C ARG A 191 -1.04 5.14 22.48
N LEU A 192 -1.36 3.86 22.23
CA LEU A 192 -2.22 3.07 23.13
C LEU A 192 -1.67 2.99 24.55
N GLY A 193 -0.34 2.92 24.70
CA GLY A 193 0.32 3.00 26.01
C GLY A 193 0.14 4.37 26.68
N LEU A 194 0.34 5.46 25.93
CA LEU A 194 0.18 6.83 26.45
C LEU A 194 -1.28 7.19 26.75
N ASN A 195 -2.22 6.66 25.97
CA ASN A 195 -3.65 6.90 26.11
C ASN A 195 -4.27 6.15 27.29
N GLU A 196 -3.56 5.23 27.94
CA GLU A 196 -4.12 4.39 29.02
C GLU A 196 -4.81 5.21 30.14
N LYS A 197 -4.37 6.45 30.39
CA LYS A 197 -5.01 7.34 31.36
C LYS A 197 -6.12 8.21 30.76
N ALA A 198 -5.99 8.64 29.51
CA ALA A 198 -6.89 9.60 28.88
C ALA A 198 -8.08 8.94 28.17
N CYS A 199 -7.85 7.77 27.59
CA CYS A 199 -8.83 6.94 26.87
C CYS A 199 -8.65 5.48 27.34
N PRO A 200 -9.01 5.16 28.60
CA PRO A 200 -8.75 3.84 29.19
C PRO A 200 -9.47 2.69 28.47
N ASP A 201 -10.59 2.99 27.81
CA ASP A 201 -11.38 2.03 27.05
C ASP A 201 -10.81 1.76 25.65
N GLU A 202 -9.81 2.55 25.18
CA GLU A 202 -9.17 2.34 23.88
C GLU A 202 -8.20 1.15 23.97
N GLU A 203 -8.66 -0.02 23.51
CA GLU A 203 -7.90 -1.27 23.49
C GLU A 203 -7.38 -1.63 22.10
N GLY A 204 -7.84 -0.94 21.06
CA GLY A 204 -7.40 -1.12 19.69
C GLY A 204 -7.43 0.16 18.87
N TYR A 205 -6.95 0.06 17.64
CA TYR A 205 -7.03 1.15 16.67
C TYR A 205 -7.31 0.62 15.27
N THR A 206 -7.82 1.51 14.41
CA THR A 206 -7.69 1.40 12.97
C THR A 206 -6.89 2.58 12.43
N VAL A 207 -6.11 2.37 11.37
CA VAL A 207 -5.46 3.45 10.64
C VAL A 207 -5.60 3.25 9.14
N ILE A 208 -6.09 4.27 8.45
CA ILE A 208 -6.14 4.35 6.99
C ILE A 208 -5.00 5.22 6.46
N ALA A 209 -4.36 4.78 5.37
CA ALA A 209 -3.36 5.57 4.69
C ALA A 209 -3.16 5.14 3.22
N ASP A 210 -2.72 6.06 2.37
CA ASP A 210 -2.16 5.77 1.03
C ASP A 210 -0.75 5.18 1.15
N VAL A 211 -0.45 4.13 0.40
CA VAL A 211 0.81 3.38 0.40
C VAL A 211 1.35 3.28 -1.03
N TYR A 212 2.67 3.13 -1.14
CA TYR A 212 3.39 3.35 -2.40
C TYR A 212 4.27 2.13 -2.72
N ARG A 213 4.11 1.56 -3.93
CA ARG A 213 4.90 0.41 -4.39
C ARG A 213 5.23 0.52 -5.88
N ARG A 214 6.45 0.14 -6.26
CA ARG A 214 6.81 -0.11 -7.65
C ARG A 214 6.30 -1.50 -8.02
N ASP A 215 5.45 -1.58 -9.02
CA ASP A 215 4.73 -2.82 -9.35
C ASP A 215 4.37 -2.86 -10.85
N ALA A 216 3.72 -3.93 -11.27
CA ALA A 216 3.17 -4.11 -12.61
C ALA A 216 2.16 -3.01 -13.00
N ILE A 217 1.98 -2.78 -14.30
CA ILE A 217 0.87 -1.98 -14.83
C ILE A 217 -0.18 -2.95 -15.34
N ASP A 218 -1.28 -3.07 -14.61
CA ASP A 218 -2.48 -3.78 -15.02
C ASP A 218 -3.71 -3.21 -14.28
N ARG A 219 -4.88 -3.82 -14.51
CA ARG A 219 -6.16 -3.37 -13.94
C ARG A 219 -6.26 -3.46 -12.40
N SER A 220 -5.35 -4.17 -11.76
CA SER A 220 -5.37 -4.48 -10.32
C SER A 220 -4.18 -3.89 -9.55
N HIS A 221 -3.16 -3.39 -10.25
CA HIS A 221 -1.97 -2.79 -9.67
C HIS A 221 -1.83 -1.32 -10.06
N TYR A 222 -1.63 -0.48 -9.06
CA TYR A 222 -1.39 0.95 -9.22
C TYR A 222 -0.26 1.37 -8.27
N PRO A 223 0.63 2.32 -8.64
CA PRO A 223 1.75 2.72 -7.80
C PRO A 223 1.37 3.22 -6.41
N VAL A 224 0.15 3.74 -6.29
CA VAL A 224 -0.41 4.31 -5.07
C VAL A 224 -1.75 3.66 -4.80
N PHE A 225 -1.88 2.98 -3.68
CA PHE A 225 -3.15 2.37 -3.28
C PHE A 225 -3.34 2.58 -1.78
N HIS A 226 -4.43 2.12 -1.21
CA HIS A 226 -4.79 2.45 0.18
C HIS A 226 -4.87 1.18 1.00
N GLN A 227 -4.34 1.25 2.21
CA GLN A 227 -4.46 0.18 3.18
C GLN A 227 -5.14 0.66 4.45
N MET A 228 -5.85 -0.26 5.09
CA MET A 228 -6.25 -0.11 6.47
C MET A 228 -5.48 -1.11 7.31
N GLU A 229 -4.88 -0.63 8.40
CA GLU A 229 -4.38 -1.45 9.49
C GLU A 229 -5.39 -1.45 10.62
N CYS A 230 -5.44 -2.53 11.37
CA CYS A 230 -6.10 -2.57 12.66
C CYS A 230 -5.31 -3.46 13.62
N ALA A 231 -5.29 -3.08 14.89
CA ALA A 231 -4.76 -3.94 15.95
C ALA A 231 -5.61 -3.81 17.20
N ARG A 232 -5.63 -4.87 18.00
CA ARG A 232 -6.30 -4.91 19.30
C ARG A 232 -5.42 -5.61 20.31
N LEU A 233 -5.23 -4.98 21.46
CA LEU A 233 -4.30 -5.41 22.50
C LEU A 233 -5.02 -5.65 23.83
N TRP A 234 -4.66 -6.71 24.53
CA TRP A 234 -5.05 -6.98 25.91
C TRP A 234 -3.91 -6.65 26.85
N LYS A 235 -4.25 -6.26 28.08
CA LYS A 235 -3.26 -6.09 29.15
C LYS A 235 -2.91 -7.44 29.76
N ARG A 236 -1.66 -7.58 30.18
CA ARG A 236 -1.13 -8.71 30.95
C ARG A 236 -0.59 -8.23 32.28
N PRO A 237 -0.53 -9.11 33.29
CA PRO A 237 0.18 -8.80 34.53
C PRO A 237 1.61 -8.36 34.27
N ARG A 238 2.09 -7.39 35.07
CA ARG A 238 3.44 -6.84 34.90
C ARG A 238 4.53 -7.81 35.35
N GLU A 239 4.22 -8.58 36.39
CA GLU A 239 5.10 -9.58 36.99
C GLU A 239 4.70 -10.97 36.49
N ASP A 240 5.68 -11.76 36.06
CA ASP A 240 5.53 -13.13 35.57
C ASP A 240 4.33 -13.33 34.61
N PRO A 241 4.28 -12.62 33.47
CA PRO A 241 3.10 -12.64 32.57
C PRO A 241 2.75 -14.05 32.08
N LEU A 242 3.74 -14.95 31.91
CA LEU A 242 3.51 -16.34 31.54
C LEU A 242 2.88 -17.18 32.66
N LYS A 243 3.14 -16.87 33.93
CA LYS A 243 2.50 -17.53 35.08
C LYS A 243 1.00 -17.28 35.09
N TYR A 244 0.58 -16.09 34.64
CA TYR A 244 -0.81 -15.67 34.55
C TYR A 244 -1.39 -15.77 33.12
N SER A 245 -0.74 -16.57 32.28
CA SER A 245 -1.20 -16.80 30.92
C SER A 245 -2.60 -17.43 30.84
N PRO A 246 -3.02 -18.36 31.74
CA PRO A 246 -4.37 -18.90 31.70
C PRO A 246 -5.44 -17.81 31.90
N GLN A 247 -5.26 -16.91 32.87
CA GLN A 247 -6.20 -15.82 33.15
C GLN A 247 -6.27 -14.81 31.99
N THR A 248 -5.12 -14.53 31.37
CA THR A 248 -5.05 -13.70 30.18
C THR A 248 -5.81 -14.36 29.02
N ALA A 249 -5.56 -15.65 28.76
CA ALA A 249 -6.25 -16.42 27.73
C ALA A 249 -7.77 -16.50 27.97
N ASP A 250 -8.21 -16.70 29.21
CA ASP A 250 -9.64 -16.71 29.58
C ASP A 250 -10.31 -15.36 29.30
N THR A 251 -9.62 -14.26 29.61
CA THR A 251 -10.11 -12.91 29.31
C THR A 251 -10.30 -12.72 27.80
N ILE A 252 -9.29 -13.09 27.02
CA ILE A 252 -9.32 -12.99 25.55
C ILE A 252 -10.42 -13.88 24.97
N MET A 253 -10.58 -15.12 25.46
CA MET A 253 -11.63 -16.02 25.00
C MET A 253 -13.02 -15.55 25.38
N ASN A 254 -13.19 -14.93 26.55
CA ASN A 254 -14.45 -14.30 26.93
C ASN A 254 -14.82 -13.18 25.96
N ASP A 255 -13.86 -12.35 25.53
CA ASP A 255 -14.10 -11.35 24.50
C ASP A 255 -14.41 -11.98 23.14
N ALA A 256 -13.67 -13.01 22.75
CA ALA A 256 -13.91 -13.76 21.53
C ALA A 256 -15.33 -14.37 21.50
N ASN A 257 -15.88 -14.78 22.65
CA ASN A 257 -17.21 -15.34 22.79
C ASN A 257 -18.33 -14.28 22.74
N LYS A 258 -18.02 -13.00 22.98
CA LYS A 258 -18.97 -11.89 22.79
C LYS A 258 -19.15 -11.53 21.31
N ILE A 259 -18.18 -11.89 20.47
CA ILE A 259 -18.26 -11.71 19.02
C ILE A 259 -19.39 -12.62 18.48
N PRO A 260 -20.44 -12.08 17.83
CA PRO A 260 -21.57 -12.91 17.45
C PRO A 260 -21.18 -13.94 16.37
N ALA A 261 -21.63 -15.17 16.54
CA ALA A 261 -21.37 -16.26 15.61
C ALA A 261 -22.00 -16.01 14.22
N HIS A 262 -21.49 -16.73 13.21
CA HIS A 262 -22.04 -16.75 11.87
C HIS A 262 -22.13 -18.17 11.32
N ASN A 263 -22.94 -18.35 10.28
CA ASN A 263 -23.18 -19.66 9.66
C ASN A 263 -22.39 -19.89 8.36
N VAL A 264 -21.50 -18.96 7.98
CA VAL A 264 -20.62 -19.15 6.82
C VAL A 264 -19.58 -20.22 7.16
N LYS A 265 -19.44 -21.21 6.27
CA LYS A 265 -18.42 -22.24 6.39
C LYS A 265 -17.07 -21.65 6.00
N VAL A 266 -16.12 -21.66 6.94
CA VAL A 266 -14.75 -21.21 6.74
C VAL A 266 -13.83 -22.43 6.75
N GLU A 267 -12.97 -22.54 5.75
CA GLU A 267 -11.97 -23.60 5.68
C GLU A 267 -10.72 -23.18 6.46
N ASP A 268 -10.39 -23.92 7.52
CA ASP A 268 -9.20 -23.69 8.34
C ASP A 268 -8.55 -25.05 8.69
N PRO A 269 -7.89 -25.69 7.72
CA PRO A 269 -7.43 -27.07 7.89
C PRO A 269 -6.16 -27.18 8.76
N ASN A 270 -5.49 -26.08 9.03
CA ASN A 270 -4.21 -26.07 9.75
C ASN A 270 -4.41 -25.74 11.24
N PRO A 271 -3.60 -26.32 12.13
CA PRO A 271 -3.57 -25.88 13.52
C PRO A 271 -3.08 -24.43 13.61
N THR A 272 -3.47 -23.72 14.67
CA THR A 272 -3.01 -22.35 14.93
C THR A 272 -1.48 -22.26 15.01
N ILE A 273 -0.85 -23.25 15.64
CA ILE A 273 0.60 -23.28 15.88
C ILE A 273 1.22 -24.46 15.12
N HIS A 274 2.28 -24.18 14.37
CA HIS A 274 3.10 -25.19 13.73
C HIS A 274 4.58 -24.83 13.87
N PRO A 275 5.48 -25.73 14.33
CA PRO A 275 6.86 -25.37 14.69
C PRO A 275 7.69 -24.71 13.59
N GLN A 276 7.50 -25.08 12.32
CA GLN A 276 8.23 -24.50 11.18
C GLN A 276 7.42 -23.47 10.38
N ARG A 277 6.18 -23.80 10.02
CA ARG A 277 5.36 -22.98 9.13
C ARG A 277 4.67 -21.81 9.83
N ASN A 278 4.33 -21.96 11.11
CA ASN A 278 3.55 -20.97 11.84
C ASN A 278 3.89 -20.97 13.35
N PRO A 279 5.12 -20.56 13.72
CA PRO A 279 5.69 -20.86 15.02
C PRO A 279 5.10 -20.06 16.18
N LEU A 280 5.11 -20.67 17.36
CA LEU A 280 4.83 -20.00 18.63
C LEU A 280 6.00 -19.10 19.03
N GLN A 281 5.69 -17.93 19.60
CA GLN A 281 6.67 -17.07 20.27
C GLN A 281 6.94 -17.58 21.70
N ALA A 282 7.57 -18.74 21.83
CA ALA A 282 7.60 -19.52 23.09
C ALA A 282 8.26 -18.81 24.28
N GLU A 283 9.13 -17.82 24.03
CA GLU A 283 9.75 -16.99 25.08
C GLU A 283 8.77 -15.96 25.70
N HIS A 284 7.65 -15.70 25.03
CA HIS A 284 6.78 -14.56 25.33
C HIS A 284 5.30 -14.93 25.50
N LEU A 285 4.86 -15.99 24.83
CA LEU A 285 3.47 -16.42 24.76
C LEU A 285 3.35 -17.91 25.09
N SER A 286 2.35 -18.24 25.89
CA SER A 286 1.90 -19.62 26.03
C SER A 286 1.08 -20.07 24.80
N VAL A 287 0.88 -21.39 24.70
CA VAL A 287 -0.02 -21.97 23.70
C VAL A 287 -1.45 -21.45 23.91
N GLN A 288 -1.94 -21.42 25.15
CA GLN A 288 -3.30 -21.00 25.48
C GLN A 288 -3.56 -19.53 25.12
N GLU A 289 -2.64 -18.63 25.42
CA GLU A 289 -2.75 -17.22 25.02
C GLU A 289 -2.77 -17.07 23.50
N THR A 290 -1.89 -17.81 22.80
CA THR A 290 -1.81 -17.74 21.34
C THR A 290 -3.09 -18.24 20.68
N GLU A 291 -3.64 -19.37 21.14
CA GLU A 291 -4.92 -19.90 20.67
C GLU A 291 -6.07 -18.92 20.94
N ALA A 292 -6.09 -18.28 22.11
CA ALA A 292 -7.11 -17.31 22.45
C ALA A 292 -7.05 -16.05 21.56
N ILE A 293 -5.85 -15.50 21.33
CA ILE A 293 -5.65 -14.34 20.44
C ILE A 293 -6.07 -14.71 19.02
N ALA A 294 -5.67 -15.89 18.54
CA ALA A 294 -6.03 -16.36 17.20
C ALA A 294 -7.54 -16.55 17.04
N ALA A 295 -8.22 -17.13 18.04
CA ALA A 295 -9.67 -17.30 18.03
C ALA A 295 -10.40 -15.95 17.96
N HIS A 296 -9.97 -14.96 18.75
CA HIS A 296 -10.54 -13.61 18.67
C HIS A 296 -10.29 -12.98 17.29
N LEU A 297 -9.04 -13.01 16.81
CA LEU A 297 -8.64 -12.45 15.51
C LEU A 297 -9.49 -13.04 14.38
N LYS A 298 -9.56 -14.36 14.30
CA LYS A 298 -10.27 -15.06 13.22
C LYS A 298 -11.76 -14.72 13.23
N ARG A 299 -12.42 -14.77 14.40
CA ARG A 299 -13.84 -14.39 14.53
C ARG A 299 -14.12 -12.93 14.15
N SER A 300 -13.24 -11.99 14.54
CA SER A 300 -13.37 -10.58 14.15
C SER A 300 -13.28 -10.41 12.63
N LEU A 301 -12.33 -11.08 11.99
CA LEU A 301 -12.07 -10.94 10.56
C LEU A 301 -13.07 -11.68 9.67
N GLU A 302 -13.55 -12.85 10.11
CA GLU A 302 -14.63 -13.56 9.42
C GLU A 302 -15.90 -12.69 9.39
N ARG A 303 -16.26 -12.05 10.51
CA ARG A 303 -17.38 -11.09 10.55
C ARG A 303 -17.18 -9.90 9.63
N LEU A 304 -15.96 -9.34 9.59
CA LEU A 304 -15.64 -8.25 8.69
C LEU A 304 -15.87 -8.64 7.23
N VAL A 305 -15.33 -9.79 6.81
CA VAL A 305 -15.51 -10.30 5.45
C VAL A 305 -16.98 -10.58 5.16
N ILE A 306 -17.71 -11.23 6.07
CA ILE A 306 -19.14 -11.50 5.89
C ILE A 306 -19.92 -10.18 5.74
N LYS A 307 -19.60 -9.15 6.54
CA LYS A 307 -20.23 -7.84 6.44
C LYS A 307 -19.97 -7.21 5.08
N ILE A 308 -18.73 -7.20 4.60
CA ILE A 308 -18.33 -6.69 3.28
C ILE A 308 -19.11 -7.42 2.18
N PHE A 309 -19.11 -8.75 2.18
CA PHE A 309 -19.75 -9.53 1.12
C PHE A 309 -21.28 -9.48 1.17
N THR A 310 -21.87 -9.40 2.36
CA THR A 310 -23.31 -9.16 2.50
C THR A 310 -23.68 -7.81 1.89
N ALA A 311 -22.89 -6.78 2.16
CA ALA A 311 -23.12 -5.44 1.62
C ALA A 311 -22.92 -5.38 0.09
N ALA A 312 -21.94 -6.10 -0.45
CA ALA A 312 -21.77 -6.27 -1.91
C ALA A 312 -22.99 -6.94 -2.57
N ARG A 313 -23.57 -7.96 -1.89
CA ARG A 313 -24.77 -8.66 -2.36
C ARG A 313 -25.99 -7.74 -2.32
N GLU A 314 -26.24 -7.05 -1.21
CA GLU A 314 -27.35 -6.09 -1.09
C GLU A 314 -27.28 -4.95 -2.12
N GLY A 315 -26.08 -4.57 -2.56
CA GLY A 315 -25.89 -3.60 -3.64
C GLY A 315 -26.13 -4.14 -5.06
N THR A 316 -26.35 -5.45 -5.23
CA THR A 316 -26.56 -6.11 -6.53
C THR A 316 -28.06 -6.21 -6.84
N PRO A 317 -28.54 -5.95 -8.08
CA PRO A 317 -29.97 -6.10 -8.42
C PRO A 317 -30.49 -7.53 -8.22
N GLU A 318 -31.75 -7.68 -7.84
CA GLU A 318 -32.38 -8.99 -7.60
C GLU A 318 -32.29 -9.95 -8.80
N SER A 319 -32.39 -9.41 -10.01
CA SER A 319 -32.26 -10.16 -11.27
C SER A 319 -30.87 -10.75 -11.52
N ALA A 320 -29.86 -10.34 -10.75
CA ALA A 320 -28.49 -10.85 -10.81
C ALA A 320 -28.11 -11.71 -9.58
N HIS A 321 -29.06 -12.00 -8.67
CA HIS A 321 -28.83 -12.89 -7.52
C HIS A 321 -28.91 -14.38 -7.86
N THR A 322 -29.45 -14.74 -9.03
CA THR A 322 -30.00 -16.09 -9.27
C THR A 322 -28.99 -17.23 -9.45
N ASP A 323 -27.67 -16.98 -9.47
CA ASP A 323 -26.65 -18.05 -9.61
C ASP A 323 -25.42 -17.85 -8.70
N GLN A 324 -25.53 -17.09 -7.60
CA GLN A 324 -24.37 -16.85 -6.75
C GLN A 324 -24.07 -18.05 -5.85
N GLU A 325 -22.94 -18.70 -6.10
CA GLU A 325 -22.36 -19.68 -5.19
C GLU A 325 -22.27 -19.10 -3.75
N PRO A 326 -22.47 -19.92 -2.70
CA PRO A 326 -22.31 -19.47 -1.33
C PRO A 326 -20.90 -18.91 -1.11
N LEU A 327 -20.78 -17.89 -0.26
CA LEU A 327 -19.49 -17.31 0.11
C LEU A 327 -18.56 -18.40 0.64
N LYS A 328 -17.44 -18.63 -0.05
CA LYS A 328 -16.37 -19.55 0.38
C LYS A 328 -15.22 -18.72 0.92
N VAL A 329 -14.78 -19.03 2.12
CA VAL A 329 -13.73 -18.34 2.85
C VAL A 329 -12.73 -19.37 3.34
N ARG A 330 -11.42 -19.08 3.28
CA ARG A 330 -10.39 -19.95 3.84
C ARG A 330 -9.26 -19.19 4.52
N TRP A 331 -8.73 -19.77 5.57
CA TRP A 331 -7.50 -19.34 6.23
C TRP A 331 -6.30 -20.04 5.60
N VAL A 332 -5.29 -19.24 5.26
CA VAL A 332 -4.01 -19.73 4.73
C VAL A 332 -2.92 -19.30 5.69
N GLU A 333 -2.06 -20.22 6.13
CA GLU A 333 -0.88 -19.85 6.92
C GLU A 333 0.02 -18.92 6.08
N ALA A 334 0.53 -17.87 6.73
CA ALA A 334 1.40 -16.90 6.10
C ALA A 334 2.64 -16.65 6.96
N TYR A 335 3.54 -15.81 6.48
CA TYR A 335 4.67 -15.33 7.26
C TYR A 335 4.78 -13.82 7.12
N PHE A 336 4.85 -13.12 8.25
CA PHE A 336 5.18 -11.70 8.31
C PHE A 336 6.27 -11.47 9.36
N PRO A 337 7.30 -10.64 9.10
CA PRO A 337 8.37 -10.43 10.07
C PRO A 337 7.94 -9.88 11.44
N PHE A 338 6.74 -9.31 11.54
CA PHE A 338 6.19 -8.63 12.72
C PHE A 338 4.97 -9.34 13.35
N THR A 339 4.54 -10.50 12.83
CA THR A 339 3.54 -11.36 13.49
C THR A 339 3.99 -12.82 13.51
N SER A 340 3.51 -13.60 14.49
CA SER A 340 3.67 -15.05 14.55
C SER A 340 2.81 -15.61 15.69
N PRO A 341 1.92 -16.59 15.46
CA PRO A 341 1.51 -17.13 14.17
C PRO A 341 0.81 -16.09 13.26
N SER A 342 0.78 -16.36 11.96
CA SER A 342 0.30 -15.44 10.91
C SER A 342 -0.59 -16.16 9.90
N TRP A 343 -1.55 -15.43 9.34
CA TRP A 343 -2.48 -15.93 8.34
C TRP A 343 -2.81 -14.88 7.29
N GLU A 344 -3.31 -15.36 6.16
CA GLU A 344 -4.08 -14.58 5.21
C GLU A 344 -5.50 -15.14 5.17
N LEU A 345 -6.47 -14.25 4.93
CA LEU A 345 -7.85 -14.64 4.70
C LEU A 345 -8.16 -14.49 3.21
N GLU A 346 -8.56 -15.59 2.58
CA GLU A 346 -8.91 -15.62 1.17
C GLU A 346 -10.40 -15.88 0.98
N VAL A 347 -10.96 -15.29 -0.08
CA VAL A 347 -12.36 -15.46 -0.49
C VAL A 347 -12.41 -15.94 -1.92
N PHE A 348 -13.27 -16.91 -2.20
CA PHE A 348 -13.46 -17.38 -3.57
C PHE A 348 -14.33 -16.39 -4.34
N TRP A 349 -13.80 -15.83 -5.41
CA TRP A 349 -14.48 -14.83 -6.21
C TRP A 349 -14.10 -14.96 -7.68
N GLN A 350 -15.11 -14.95 -8.57
CA GLN A 350 -14.92 -15.05 -10.03
C GLN A 350 -14.04 -16.23 -10.49
N GLY A 351 -14.16 -17.37 -9.81
CA GLY A 351 -13.44 -18.59 -10.18
C GLY A 351 -12.01 -18.70 -9.64
N ASP A 352 -11.54 -17.75 -8.82
CA ASP A 352 -10.21 -17.79 -8.19
C ASP A 352 -10.28 -17.44 -6.71
N TRP A 353 -9.25 -17.83 -5.95
CA TRP A 353 -9.09 -17.43 -4.55
C TRP A 353 -8.39 -16.07 -4.48
N LEU A 354 -9.05 -15.12 -3.82
CA LEU A 354 -8.56 -13.75 -3.67
C LEU A 354 -8.15 -13.49 -2.22
N GLU A 355 -6.86 -13.21 -2.00
CA GLU A 355 -6.36 -12.70 -0.72
C GLU A 355 -7.02 -11.35 -0.40
N VAL A 356 -7.69 -11.27 0.75
CA VAL A 356 -8.36 -10.05 1.20
C VAL A 356 -7.49 -9.24 2.16
N LEU A 357 -6.80 -9.94 3.05
CA LEU A 357 -6.02 -9.35 4.14
C LEU A 357 -4.93 -10.31 4.62
N GLY A 358 -3.92 -9.74 5.27
CA GLY A 358 -2.91 -10.46 6.05
C GLY A 358 -3.02 -10.09 7.53
N CYS A 359 -2.81 -11.04 8.43
CA CYS A 359 -2.95 -10.85 9.86
C CYS A 359 -2.07 -11.79 10.69
N GLY A 360 -2.06 -11.57 12.00
CA GLY A 360 -1.44 -12.51 12.93
C GLY A 360 -1.35 -11.99 14.35
N VAL A 361 -0.80 -12.82 15.22
CA VAL A 361 -0.44 -12.45 16.59
C VAL A 361 0.78 -11.54 16.54
N VAL A 362 0.71 -10.35 17.12
CA VAL A 362 1.80 -9.35 17.09
C VAL A 362 3.04 -9.93 17.77
N LYS A 363 4.23 -9.70 17.18
CA LYS A 363 5.48 -10.07 17.82
C LYS A 363 5.71 -9.29 19.10
N GLN A 364 6.01 -9.97 20.19
CA GLN A 364 6.15 -9.34 21.51
C GLN A 364 7.30 -8.32 21.53
N GLU A 365 8.36 -8.54 20.76
CA GLU A 365 9.50 -7.62 20.63
C GLU A 365 9.08 -6.25 20.06
N LEU A 366 8.07 -6.23 19.19
CA LEU A 366 7.50 -4.99 18.67
C LEU A 366 6.76 -4.22 19.77
N LEU A 367 5.99 -4.92 20.61
CA LEU A 367 5.30 -4.30 21.76
C LEU A 367 6.27 -3.83 22.85
N ILE A 368 7.31 -4.61 23.13
CA ILE A 368 8.38 -4.24 24.07
C ILE A 368 9.10 -2.98 23.59
N SER A 369 9.53 -2.94 22.33
CA SER A 369 10.21 -1.77 21.76
C SER A 369 9.30 -0.55 21.62
N ALA A 370 7.98 -0.75 21.51
CA ALA A 370 6.97 0.31 21.57
C ALA A 370 6.64 0.79 23.00
N GLY A 371 7.31 0.26 24.04
CA GLY A 371 7.10 0.68 25.42
C GLY A 371 5.79 0.18 26.03
N VAL A 372 5.17 -0.85 25.44
CA VAL A 372 3.98 -1.53 25.96
C VAL A 372 4.23 -3.04 26.21
N PRO A 373 5.27 -3.41 26.98
CA PRO A 373 5.71 -4.80 27.12
C PRO A 373 4.69 -5.71 27.81
N HIS A 374 3.74 -5.13 28.56
CA HIS A 374 2.69 -5.84 29.29
C HIS A 374 1.38 -5.90 28.51
N ARG A 375 1.46 -5.88 27.18
CA ARG A 375 0.33 -6.09 26.29
C ARG A 375 0.62 -7.26 25.35
N VAL A 376 -0.43 -7.89 24.86
CA VAL A 376 -0.41 -8.89 23.78
C VAL A 376 -1.59 -8.64 22.87
N GLY A 377 -1.56 -9.14 21.64
CA GLY A 377 -2.73 -9.06 20.78
C GLY A 377 -2.45 -9.40 19.34
N TRP A 378 -3.37 -8.99 18.49
CA TRP A 378 -3.31 -9.26 17.06
C TRP A 378 -3.30 -7.96 16.25
N ALA A 379 -2.84 -8.06 15.01
CA ALA A 379 -2.95 -7.01 14.01
C ALA A 379 -3.35 -7.62 12.65
N PHE A 380 -4.02 -6.82 11.81
CA PHE A 380 -4.25 -7.13 10.41
C PHE A 380 -4.07 -5.90 9.52
N GLY A 381 -3.79 -6.14 8.25
CA GLY A 381 -3.76 -5.14 7.19
C GLY A 381 -4.54 -5.63 5.97
N LEU A 382 -5.31 -4.74 5.34
CA LEU A 382 -6.08 -5.04 4.13
C LEU A 382 -5.88 -3.96 3.07
N GLY A 383 -6.05 -4.33 1.80
CA GLY A 383 -6.05 -3.41 0.66
C GLY A 383 -7.46 -2.88 0.37
N LEU A 384 -7.64 -1.56 0.42
CA LEU A 384 -8.96 -0.94 0.35
C LEU A 384 -9.55 -0.98 -1.07
N GLU A 385 -8.73 -0.78 -2.10
CA GLU A 385 -9.12 -0.89 -3.51
C GLU A 385 -9.64 -2.29 -3.82
N ARG A 386 -8.98 -3.33 -3.31
CA ARG A 386 -9.40 -4.71 -3.57
C ARG A 386 -10.81 -4.96 -3.03
N ILE A 387 -11.10 -4.47 -1.83
CA ILE A 387 -12.45 -4.54 -1.26
C ILE A 387 -13.43 -3.66 -2.06
N ALA A 388 -13.05 -2.43 -2.39
CA ALA A 388 -13.91 -1.52 -3.12
C ALA A 388 -14.24 -2.04 -4.53
N MET A 389 -13.29 -2.64 -5.25
CA MET A 389 -13.52 -3.26 -6.55
C MET A 389 -14.58 -4.38 -6.46
N LEU A 390 -14.59 -5.16 -5.37
CA LEU A 390 -15.61 -6.16 -5.10
C LEU A 390 -16.97 -5.53 -4.77
N LEU A 391 -17.01 -4.62 -3.79
CA LEU A 391 -18.22 -3.96 -3.31
C LEU A 391 -18.96 -3.23 -4.44
N PHE A 392 -18.21 -2.46 -5.22
CA PHE A 392 -18.74 -1.56 -6.24
C PHE A 392 -18.63 -2.14 -7.66
N ASN A 393 -18.09 -3.35 -7.87
CA ASN A 393 -17.86 -3.93 -9.21
C ASN A 393 -17.02 -3.03 -10.14
N ILE A 394 -16.00 -2.39 -9.58
CA ILE A 394 -15.09 -1.51 -10.34
C ILE A 394 -14.05 -2.39 -11.04
N PRO A 395 -13.97 -2.38 -12.38
CA PRO A 395 -13.16 -3.34 -13.14
C PRO A 395 -11.68 -2.96 -13.25
N ASP A 396 -11.32 -1.72 -12.90
CA ASP A 396 -9.99 -1.15 -13.12
C ASP A 396 -9.64 -0.18 -12.00
N ILE A 397 -8.51 -0.40 -11.33
CA ILE A 397 -8.02 0.40 -10.21
C ILE A 397 -7.79 1.88 -10.58
N ARG A 398 -7.48 2.19 -11.84
CA ARG A 398 -7.26 3.58 -12.31
C ARG A 398 -8.51 4.44 -12.16
N LEU A 399 -9.70 3.83 -12.13
CA LEU A 399 -10.97 4.57 -11.95
C LEU A 399 -11.02 5.31 -10.60
N PHE A 400 -10.43 4.77 -9.53
CA PHE A 400 -10.35 5.47 -8.23
C PHE A 400 -9.58 6.79 -8.32
N TRP A 401 -8.68 6.93 -9.29
CA TRP A 401 -7.88 8.14 -9.47
C TRP A 401 -8.49 9.12 -10.47
N SER A 402 -9.51 8.69 -11.23
CA SER A 402 -10.17 9.51 -12.24
C SER A 402 -10.88 10.71 -11.62
N ARG A 403 -10.91 11.80 -12.38
CA ARG A 403 -11.67 13.02 -12.05
C ARG A 403 -12.96 13.13 -12.88
N ASP A 404 -13.31 12.06 -13.61
CA ASP A 404 -14.47 12.04 -14.49
C ASP A 404 -15.79 12.07 -13.67
N PRO A 405 -16.65 13.08 -13.89
CA PRO A 405 -17.95 13.15 -13.23
C PRO A 405 -18.83 11.92 -13.47
N ARG A 406 -18.68 11.23 -14.60
CA ARG A 406 -19.41 9.98 -14.92
C ARG A 406 -19.07 8.84 -13.99
N PHE A 407 -17.86 8.84 -13.39
CA PHE A 407 -17.47 7.89 -12.36
C PHE A 407 -17.89 8.41 -10.97
N LEU A 408 -17.47 9.62 -10.62
CA LEU A 408 -17.62 10.15 -9.26
C LEU A 408 -19.09 10.33 -8.83
N SER A 409 -19.98 10.70 -9.75
CA SER A 409 -21.41 10.91 -9.44
C SER A 409 -22.19 9.62 -9.14
N GLN A 410 -21.59 8.43 -9.31
CA GLN A 410 -22.26 7.16 -9.07
C GLN A 410 -22.22 6.71 -7.60
N PHE A 411 -21.41 7.37 -6.77
CA PHE A 411 -21.16 6.99 -5.38
C PHE A 411 -21.64 8.07 -4.40
N GLN A 412 -22.13 7.62 -3.25
CA GLN A 412 -22.63 8.50 -2.20
C GLN A 412 -22.34 7.88 -0.84
N ALA A 413 -21.94 8.71 0.13
CA ALA A 413 -21.70 8.30 1.50
C ALA A 413 -22.85 7.43 2.06
N GLY A 414 -22.50 6.32 2.72
CA GLY A 414 -23.46 5.40 3.34
C GLY A 414 -24.21 4.47 2.38
N LYS A 415 -23.97 4.55 1.07
CA LYS A 415 -24.63 3.69 0.07
C LYS A 415 -23.61 2.89 -0.74
N ILE A 416 -23.88 1.59 -0.90
CA ILE A 416 -23.11 0.72 -1.78
C ILE A 416 -23.87 0.57 -3.10
N SER A 417 -23.36 1.19 -4.16
CA SER A 417 -23.91 1.17 -5.51
C SER A 417 -22.97 0.41 -6.45
N ARG A 418 -23.48 -0.51 -7.26
CA ARG A 418 -22.65 -1.14 -8.29
C ARG A 418 -22.32 -0.09 -9.35
N PHE A 419 -21.04 0.05 -9.66
CA PHE A 419 -20.54 0.86 -10.76
C PHE A 419 -21.17 0.42 -12.07
N VAL A 420 -21.75 1.37 -12.78
CA VAL A 420 -22.27 1.21 -14.13
C VAL A 420 -21.19 1.68 -15.10
N PRO A 421 -20.58 0.77 -15.88
CA PRO A 421 -19.55 1.13 -16.83
C PRO A 421 -20.08 2.09 -17.90
N PHE A 422 -19.32 3.14 -18.19
CA PHE A 422 -19.50 3.94 -19.40
C PHE A 422 -18.64 3.39 -20.54
N SER A 423 -18.96 3.77 -21.79
CA SER A 423 -18.32 3.25 -23.00
C SER A 423 -16.81 3.29 -22.92
N LYS A 424 -16.17 2.14 -23.15
CA LYS A 424 -14.70 2.03 -23.23
C LYS A 424 -14.20 2.65 -24.52
N HIS A 425 -13.10 3.39 -24.42
CA HIS A 425 -12.39 3.89 -25.59
C HIS A 425 -11.56 2.78 -26.27
N PRO A 426 -11.33 2.84 -27.59
CA PRO A 426 -10.50 1.86 -28.29
C PRO A 426 -9.08 1.78 -27.72
N ALA A 427 -8.51 0.57 -27.64
CA ALA A 427 -7.09 0.39 -27.32
C ALA A 427 -6.20 0.70 -28.51
N CYS A 428 -4.98 1.14 -28.21
CA CYS A 428 -3.88 1.24 -29.14
C CYS A 428 -2.68 0.45 -28.60
N TYR A 429 -2.37 -0.69 -29.22
CA TYR A 429 -1.25 -1.55 -28.81
C TYR A 429 0.05 -1.11 -29.51
N LYS A 430 1.15 -1.09 -28.76
CA LYS A 430 2.51 -0.89 -29.29
C LYS A 430 3.47 -1.86 -28.61
N ASP A 431 4.32 -2.51 -29.39
CA ASP A 431 5.31 -3.45 -28.90
C ASP A 431 6.69 -2.80 -28.93
N VAL A 432 7.48 -3.04 -27.87
CA VAL A 432 8.87 -2.61 -27.78
C VAL A 432 9.75 -3.83 -27.47
N ALA A 433 10.63 -4.15 -28.41
CA ALA A 433 11.64 -5.20 -28.26
C ALA A 433 13.00 -4.57 -28.00
N PHE A 434 13.80 -5.18 -27.13
CA PHE A 434 15.14 -4.72 -26.84
C PHE A 434 16.03 -5.83 -26.28
N TRP A 435 17.33 -5.70 -26.54
CA TRP A 435 18.37 -6.51 -25.93
C TRP A 435 18.78 -5.95 -24.58
N LEU A 436 18.90 -6.83 -23.60
CA LEU A 436 19.46 -6.50 -22.30
C LEU A 436 20.97 -6.18 -22.43
N PRO A 437 21.50 -5.29 -21.58
CA PRO A 437 22.92 -5.04 -21.52
C PRO A 437 23.69 -6.32 -21.16
N PRO A 438 24.91 -6.53 -21.69
CA PRO A 438 25.75 -7.66 -21.32
C PRO A 438 25.98 -7.72 -19.81
N SER A 439 25.97 -8.91 -19.22
CA SER A 439 26.15 -9.13 -17.77
C SER A 439 27.42 -8.47 -17.20
N ALA A 440 28.52 -8.48 -17.95
CA ALA A 440 29.76 -7.80 -17.57
C ALA A 440 29.65 -6.26 -17.55
N ALA A 441 28.82 -5.67 -18.42
CA ALA A 441 28.62 -4.22 -18.50
C ALA A 441 27.71 -3.70 -17.37
N ALA A 442 26.76 -4.50 -16.89
CA ALA A 442 25.97 -4.18 -15.70
C ALA A 442 26.87 -4.12 -14.44
N ALA A 443 27.79 -5.08 -14.29
CA ALA A 443 28.71 -5.15 -13.15
C ALA A 443 29.78 -4.03 -13.15
N ALA A 444 30.33 -3.68 -14.32
CA ALA A 444 31.40 -2.68 -14.43
C ALA A 444 30.95 -1.23 -14.21
N GLY A 445 29.65 -0.93 -14.38
CA GLY A 445 29.08 0.41 -14.21
C GLY A 445 28.30 0.62 -12.91
N GLY A 446 28.29 -0.35 -12.00
CA GLY A 446 27.45 -0.32 -10.79
C GLY A 446 25.93 -0.28 -11.08
N ARG A 447 25.51 -0.61 -12.31
CA ARG A 447 24.09 -0.65 -12.71
C ARG A 447 23.48 -1.98 -12.28
N MET A 448 22.36 -1.91 -11.57
CA MET A 448 21.62 -3.12 -11.22
C MET A 448 21.13 -3.83 -12.49
N PRO A 449 20.99 -5.17 -12.46
CA PRO A 449 20.33 -5.91 -13.54
C PRO A 449 18.95 -5.34 -13.84
N PHE A 450 18.55 -5.37 -15.11
CA PHE A 450 17.23 -4.92 -15.54
C PHE A 450 16.14 -5.69 -14.79
N HIS A 451 15.20 -4.96 -14.19
CA HIS A 451 14.02 -5.51 -13.54
C HIS A 451 12.75 -5.10 -14.30
N GLU A 452 11.70 -5.92 -14.28
CA GLU A 452 10.44 -5.60 -14.97
C GLU A 452 9.86 -4.25 -14.52
N ASN A 453 9.95 -3.93 -13.22
CA ASN A 453 9.51 -2.65 -12.67
C ASN A 453 10.26 -1.43 -13.24
N ASP A 454 11.39 -1.61 -13.94
CA ASP A 454 12.07 -0.51 -14.63
C ASP A 454 11.30 -0.07 -15.87
N ILE A 455 10.80 -1.00 -16.70
CA ILE A 455 9.92 -0.63 -17.82
C ILE A 455 8.56 -0.15 -17.31
N MET A 456 8.01 -0.76 -16.25
CA MET A 456 6.76 -0.27 -15.64
C MET A 456 6.90 1.19 -15.19
N GLU A 457 8.01 1.52 -14.52
CA GLU A 457 8.24 2.90 -14.06
C GLU A 457 8.45 3.86 -15.23
N ILE A 458 9.21 3.47 -16.26
CA ILE A 458 9.41 4.31 -17.45
C ILE A 458 8.08 4.59 -18.16
N VAL A 459 7.23 3.58 -18.30
CA VAL A 459 5.92 3.74 -18.94
C VAL A 459 5.01 4.63 -18.09
N ARG A 460 4.98 4.45 -16.76
CA ARG A 460 4.21 5.30 -15.84
C ARG A 460 4.68 6.76 -15.86
N ASP A 461 5.99 7.01 -15.87
CA ASP A 461 6.61 8.34 -15.91
C ASP A 461 6.20 9.12 -17.18
N ILE A 462 6.04 8.42 -18.31
CA ILE A 462 5.78 9.03 -19.61
C ILE A 462 4.28 9.14 -19.91
N ALA A 463 3.52 8.08 -19.68
CA ALA A 463 2.16 7.94 -20.16
C ALA A 463 1.10 7.91 -19.04
N GLY A 464 1.51 7.72 -17.78
CA GLY A 464 0.60 7.70 -16.63
C GLY A 464 -0.65 6.83 -16.84
N ASP A 465 -1.82 7.40 -16.56
CA ASP A 465 -3.13 6.73 -16.68
C ASP A 465 -3.58 6.43 -18.11
N LEU A 466 -2.83 6.88 -19.13
CA LEU A 466 -3.13 6.56 -20.52
C LEU A 466 -2.77 5.12 -20.89
N VAL A 467 -2.07 4.39 -20.01
CA VAL A 467 -1.72 2.97 -20.19
C VAL A 467 -2.59 2.11 -19.29
N GLU A 468 -3.24 1.12 -19.89
CA GLU A 468 -4.10 0.15 -19.20
C GLU A 468 -3.30 -1.04 -18.67
N ASP A 469 -2.37 -1.55 -19.48
CA ASP A 469 -1.51 -2.65 -19.08
C ASP A 469 -0.19 -2.68 -19.87
N VAL A 470 0.81 -3.33 -19.28
CA VAL A 470 2.09 -3.65 -19.91
C VAL A 470 2.41 -5.12 -19.67
N GLN A 471 2.65 -5.88 -20.74
CA GLN A 471 2.84 -7.33 -20.67
C GLN A 471 4.13 -7.74 -21.37
N LEU A 472 4.93 -8.62 -20.75
CA LEU A 472 5.99 -9.33 -21.44
C LEU A 472 5.35 -10.35 -22.38
N VAL A 473 5.55 -10.17 -23.69
CA VAL A 473 4.93 -11.02 -24.73
C VAL A 473 5.92 -11.96 -25.40
N ASP A 474 7.23 -11.68 -25.32
CA ASP A 474 8.28 -12.57 -25.84
C ASP A 474 9.57 -12.44 -25.03
N GLU A 475 10.25 -13.57 -24.85
CA GLU A 475 11.59 -13.65 -24.25
C GLU A 475 12.45 -14.58 -25.12
N PHE A 476 13.58 -14.06 -25.60
CA PHE A 476 14.45 -14.78 -26.52
C PHE A 476 15.92 -14.69 -26.08
N SER A 477 16.66 -15.80 -26.17
CA SER A 477 18.12 -15.81 -25.97
C SER A 477 18.83 -16.16 -27.28
N HIS A 478 19.68 -15.25 -27.76
CA HIS A 478 20.37 -15.43 -29.03
C HIS A 478 21.45 -16.54 -28.91
N PRO A 479 21.37 -17.61 -29.71
CA PRO A 479 22.14 -18.85 -29.48
C PRO A 479 23.66 -18.65 -29.63
N LYS A 480 24.11 -17.71 -30.46
CA LYS A 480 25.55 -17.49 -30.71
C LYS A 480 26.18 -16.46 -29.79
N THR A 481 25.40 -15.50 -29.30
CA THR A 481 25.92 -14.35 -28.53
C THR A 481 25.52 -14.42 -27.06
N GLY A 482 24.59 -15.31 -26.69
CA GLY A 482 24.01 -15.39 -25.35
C GLY A 482 23.19 -14.16 -24.94
N ARG A 483 23.00 -13.19 -25.84
CA ARG A 483 22.24 -11.96 -25.52
C ARG A 483 20.77 -12.31 -25.30
N LYS A 484 20.20 -11.76 -24.23
CA LYS A 484 18.78 -11.90 -23.91
C LYS A 484 18.00 -10.70 -24.47
N SER A 485 16.93 -10.98 -25.21
CA SER A 485 15.95 -10.02 -25.75
C SER A 485 14.64 -10.18 -24.98
N LEU A 486 14.00 -9.06 -24.67
CA LEU A 486 12.65 -9.00 -24.13
C LEU A 486 11.76 -8.22 -25.11
N CYS A 487 10.49 -8.59 -25.22
CA CYS A 487 9.47 -7.81 -25.94
C CYS A 487 8.30 -7.54 -25.01
N TYR A 488 7.99 -6.26 -24.80
CA TYR A 488 6.84 -5.83 -24.03
C TYR A 488 5.78 -5.21 -24.93
N ARG A 489 4.52 -5.58 -24.70
CA ARG A 489 3.35 -4.92 -25.28
C ARG A 489 2.81 -3.89 -24.30
N VAL A 490 2.65 -2.66 -24.76
CA VAL A 490 2.03 -1.56 -24.03
C VAL A 490 0.64 -1.30 -24.62
N ASN A 491 -0.39 -1.39 -23.78
CA ASN A 491 -1.78 -1.12 -24.15
C ASN A 491 -2.14 0.33 -23.76
N TYR A 492 -2.11 1.24 -24.72
CA TYR A 492 -2.56 2.62 -24.51
C TYR A 492 -4.08 2.70 -24.63
N ARG A 493 -4.75 2.94 -23.51
CA ARG A 493 -6.19 3.16 -23.44
C ARG A 493 -6.53 4.08 -22.26
N SER A 494 -6.96 5.30 -22.58
CA SER A 494 -7.48 6.25 -21.59
C SER A 494 -8.90 5.86 -21.18
N LEU A 495 -9.22 6.13 -19.91
CA LEU A 495 -10.58 6.00 -19.37
C LEU A 495 -11.50 7.15 -19.82
N GLU A 496 -10.94 8.28 -20.24
CA GLU A 496 -11.70 9.54 -20.40
C GLU A 496 -11.92 9.93 -21.88
N ARG A 497 -11.02 9.53 -22.78
CA ARG A 497 -11.12 9.85 -24.22
C ARG A 497 -10.45 8.82 -25.12
N THR A 498 -10.77 8.88 -26.41
CA THR A 498 -10.06 8.12 -27.43
C THR A 498 -8.67 8.71 -27.66
N LEU A 499 -7.65 7.85 -27.73
CA LEU A 499 -6.28 8.25 -28.05
C LEU A 499 -6.04 8.11 -29.55
N THR A 500 -5.33 9.09 -30.14
CA THR A 500 -4.97 9.01 -31.57
C THR A 500 -3.72 8.15 -31.76
N ASN A 501 -3.57 7.56 -32.95
CA ASN A 501 -2.34 6.84 -33.30
C ASN A 501 -1.10 7.75 -33.26
N GLU A 502 -1.24 9.03 -33.64
CA GLU A 502 -0.14 9.98 -33.61
C GLU A 502 0.32 10.27 -32.18
N GLU A 503 -0.62 10.52 -31.26
CA GLU A 503 -0.33 10.75 -29.85
C GLU A 503 0.34 9.53 -29.20
N THR A 504 -0.23 8.35 -29.41
CA THR A 504 0.31 7.09 -28.85
C THR A 504 1.68 6.75 -29.42
N ASN A 505 1.93 7.01 -30.70
CA ASN A 505 3.27 6.85 -31.29
C ASN A 505 4.30 7.79 -30.64
N LYS A 506 3.95 9.06 -30.37
CA LYS A 506 4.85 10.01 -29.69
C LYS A 506 5.20 9.54 -28.28
N LEU A 507 4.20 9.11 -27.50
CA LEU A 507 4.41 8.55 -26.16
C LEU A 507 5.30 7.30 -26.22
N HIS A 508 5.03 6.40 -27.17
CA HIS A 508 5.78 5.15 -27.29
C HIS A 508 7.24 5.39 -27.72
N GLU A 509 7.51 6.35 -28.59
CA GLU A 509 8.87 6.72 -28.94
C GLU A 509 9.64 7.31 -27.75
N MET A 510 8.95 8.10 -26.90
CA MET A 510 9.54 8.56 -25.65
C MET A 510 9.88 7.38 -24.72
N VAL A 511 9.03 6.35 -24.64
CA VAL A 511 9.30 5.11 -23.87
C VAL A 511 10.54 4.42 -24.40
N ARG A 512 10.63 4.19 -25.72
CA ARG A 512 11.80 3.58 -26.38
C ARG A 512 13.09 4.33 -26.06
N ARG A 513 13.07 5.67 -26.21
CA ARG A 513 14.22 6.52 -25.89
C ARG A 513 14.61 6.41 -24.40
N LYS A 514 13.64 6.48 -23.49
CA LYS A 514 13.91 6.41 -22.04
C LYS A 514 14.40 5.04 -21.58
N LEU A 515 13.98 3.95 -22.23
CA LEU A 515 14.55 2.62 -22.01
C LEU A 515 16.05 2.60 -22.32
N VAL A 516 16.48 3.16 -23.46
CA VAL A 516 17.90 3.26 -23.80
C VAL A 516 18.64 4.13 -22.78
N GLU A 517 18.12 5.32 -22.46
CA GLU A 517 18.77 6.27 -21.55
C GLU A 517 18.93 5.72 -20.12
N LYS A 518 17.81 5.26 -19.52
CA LYS A 518 17.76 4.86 -18.10
C LYS A 518 18.23 3.42 -17.90
N ALA A 519 17.77 2.47 -18.73
CA ALA A 519 18.06 1.04 -18.57
C ALA A 519 19.28 0.55 -19.40
N GLY A 520 19.81 1.37 -20.32
CA GLY A 520 20.97 0.99 -21.12
C GLY A 520 20.72 -0.18 -22.07
N VAL A 521 19.47 -0.40 -22.47
CA VAL A 521 19.08 -1.45 -23.41
C VAL A 521 19.34 -1.01 -24.85
N GLU A 522 19.43 -1.98 -25.76
CA GLU A 522 19.55 -1.73 -27.19
C GLU A 522 18.22 -2.12 -27.87
N ILE A 523 17.50 -1.15 -28.43
CA ILE A 523 16.21 -1.40 -29.09
C ILE A 523 16.39 -2.30 -30.32
N ARG A 524 15.46 -3.24 -30.52
CA ARG A 524 15.44 -4.22 -31.61
C ARG A 524 14.31 -3.95 -32.59
#